data_AF-A0A9E4CPN1-F1
#
_entry.id   AF-A0A9E4CPN1-F1
#
_cell.length_a   1.000
_cell.length_b   1.000
_cell.length_c   1.000
_cell.angle_alpha   90.00
_cell.angle_beta   90.00
_cell.angle_gamma   90.00
#
_symmetry.space_group_name_H-M   'P 1'
#
loop_
_entity.id
_entity.type
_entity.pdbx_description
1 polymer ?
#
loop_
_entity_poly.entity_id
_entity_poly.type
_entity_poly.pdbx_seq_one_letter_code
_entity_poly.pdbx_strand_id
1 'polypeptide(L)'
;TINKLIRTQRKLSQELGRDPSHEELGAAMEMTPEKVREVLKLNQDPVSLETPVGGEEDSSLADFVEDHVTPVPDAAVTGKMRRNEVAEILETLSHRERKVLELRFGLRGEEPRTLEEV
;
A
#
# COMPACT_ATOMS: atom_id res chain seq x y z
N THR A 1 -15.11 20.32 4.66
CA THR A 1 -13.81 21.01 4.51
C THR A 1 -13.46 21.33 3.07
N ILE A 2 -13.59 20.39 2.12
CA ILE A 2 -13.23 20.63 0.71
C ILE A 2 -14.00 21.78 0.04
N ASN A 3 -15.32 21.88 0.22
CA ASN A 3 -16.11 22.97 -0.36
C ASN A 3 -15.68 24.35 0.15
N LYS A 4 -15.16 24.43 1.38
CA LYS A 4 -14.61 25.67 1.94
C LYS A 4 -13.26 25.98 1.27
N LEU A 5 -12.42 24.96 1.06
CA LEU A 5 -11.12 25.07 0.40
C LEU A 5 -11.24 25.57 -1.05
N ILE A 6 -12.15 24.97 -1.83
CA ILE A 6 -12.41 25.39 -3.22
C ILE A 6 -12.92 26.84 -3.28
N ARG A 7 -13.77 27.25 -2.35
CA ARG A 7 -14.25 28.64 -2.27
C ARG A 7 -13.13 29.62 -1.93
N THR A 8 -12.28 29.29 -0.96
CA THR A 8 -11.13 30.13 -0.58
C THR A 8 -10.10 30.20 -1.72
N GLN A 9 -9.84 29.09 -2.42
CA GLN A 9 -8.96 29.05 -3.59
C GLN A 9 -9.45 29.97 -4.71
N ARG A 10 -10.75 29.93 -5.04
CA ARG A 10 -11.34 30.82 -6.06
C ARG A 10 -11.25 32.30 -5.66
N LYS A 11 -11.50 32.61 -4.38
CA LYS A 11 -11.38 33.98 -3.86
C LYS A 11 -9.94 34.50 -3.97
N LEU A 12 -8.97 33.72 -3.50
CA LEU A 12 -7.55 34.07 -3.59
C LEU A 12 -7.06 34.16 -5.04
N SER A 13 -7.54 33.29 -5.93
CA SER A 13 -7.18 33.31 -7.35
C SER A 13 -7.65 34.61 -8.03
N GLN A 14 -8.84 35.10 -7.66
CA GLN A 14 -9.35 36.40 -8.12
C GLN A 14 -8.55 37.59 -7.55
N GLU A 15 -8.18 37.54 -6.27
CA GLU A 15 -7.43 38.62 -5.60
C GLU A 15 -5.97 38.70 -6.09
N LEU A 16 -5.33 37.56 -6.33
CA LEU A 16 -3.91 37.47 -6.71
C LEU A 16 -3.70 37.47 -8.23
N GLY A 17 -4.74 37.26 -9.03
CA GLY A 17 -4.64 37.10 -10.49
C GLY A 17 -3.87 35.86 -10.93
N ARG A 18 -3.60 34.92 -10.00
CA ARG A 18 -2.90 33.65 -10.20
C ARG A 18 -3.43 32.62 -9.20
N ASP A 19 -3.18 31.35 -9.45
CA ASP A 19 -3.51 30.33 -8.46
C ASP A 19 -2.68 30.49 -7.17
N PRO A 20 -3.33 30.39 -5.99
CA PRO A 20 -2.65 30.53 -4.72
C PRO A 20 -1.79 29.30 -4.41
N SER A 21 -0.68 29.54 -3.72
CA SER A 21 0.16 28.47 -3.18
C SER A 21 -0.50 27.76 -2.00
N HIS A 22 -0.01 26.57 -1.66
CA HIS A 22 -0.49 25.80 -0.51
C HIS A 22 -0.28 26.54 0.82
N GLU A 23 0.77 27.37 0.92
CA GLU A 23 1.04 28.20 2.09
C GLU A 23 0.01 29.32 2.25
N GLU A 24 -0.30 30.03 1.16
CA GLU A 24 -1.32 31.09 1.13
C GLU A 24 -2.72 30.52 1.44
N LEU A 25 -3.04 29.34 0.89
CA LEU A 25 -4.27 28.62 1.19
C LEU A 25 -4.34 28.18 2.66
N GLY A 26 -3.24 27.66 3.19
CA GLY A 26 -3.15 27.25 4.59
C GLY A 26 -3.37 28.42 5.56
N ALA A 27 -2.70 29.55 5.29
CA ALA A 27 -2.87 30.78 6.07
C ALA A 27 -4.32 31.30 6.03
N ALA A 28 -4.96 31.33 4.85
CA ALA A 28 -6.34 31.78 4.70
C ALA A 28 -7.40 30.82 5.30
N MET A 29 -7.02 29.56 5.50
CA MET A 29 -7.90 28.52 6.04
C MET A 29 -7.57 28.13 7.49
N GLU A 30 -6.59 28.78 8.11
CA GLU A 30 -6.08 28.48 9.46
C GLU A 30 -5.67 27.00 9.62
N MET A 31 -5.00 26.46 8.59
CA MET A 31 -4.50 25.08 8.59
C MET A 31 -3.09 25.01 8.02
N THR A 32 -2.36 23.94 8.36
CA THR A 32 -0.99 23.78 7.85
C THR A 32 -1.00 23.47 6.34
N PRO A 33 0.04 23.86 5.58
CA PRO A 33 0.16 23.54 4.17
C PRO A 33 0.09 22.03 3.89
N GLU A 34 0.57 21.19 4.81
CA GLU A 34 0.47 19.74 4.74
C GLU A 34 -0.99 19.28 4.74
N LYS A 35 -1.82 19.89 5.59
CA LYS A 35 -3.24 19.54 5.68
C LYS A 35 -4.01 19.97 4.44
N VAL A 36 -3.66 21.13 3.85
CA VAL A 36 -4.18 21.55 2.54
C VAL A 36 -3.86 20.49 1.48
N ARG A 37 -2.60 20.02 1.44
CA ARG A 37 -2.15 18.99 0.49
C ARG A 37 -2.89 17.67 0.68
N GLU A 38 -3.09 17.22 1.90
CA GLU A 38 -3.87 16.01 2.19
C GLU A 38 -5.32 16.12 1.71
N VAL A 39 -5.98 17.24 2.02
CA VAL A 39 -7.38 17.47 1.63
C VAL A 39 -7.53 17.52 0.11
N LEU A 40 -6.57 18.12 -0.60
CA LEU A 40 -6.53 18.14 -2.06
C LEU A 40 -6.30 16.74 -2.64
N LYS A 41 -5.38 15.95 -2.08
CA LYS A 41 -5.14 14.56 -2.50
C LYS A 41 -6.37 13.68 -2.36
N LEU A 42 -7.12 13.83 -1.27
CA LEU A 42 -8.33 13.04 -1.00
C LEU A 42 -9.50 13.35 -1.95
N ASN A 43 -9.47 14.48 -2.66
CA ASN A 43 -10.53 14.89 -3.60
C ASN A 43 -10.12 14.71 -5.07
N GLN A 44 -9.04 13.96 -5.33
CA GLN A 44 -8.75 13.52 -6.68
C GLN A 44 -9.74 12.43 -7.06
N ASP A 45 -10.49 12.65 -8.14
CA ASP A 45 -11.36 11.63 -8.69
C ASP A 45 -10.50 10.45 -9.21
N PRO A 46 -10.90 9.20 -8.95
CA PRO A 46 -10.18 8.05 -9.48
C PRO A 46 -10.18 8.08 -11.01
N VAL A 47 -9.01 7.87 -11.60
CA VAL A 47 -8.87 7.76 -13.07
C VAL A 47 -9.22 6.35 -13.52
N SER A 48 -9.87 6.22 -14.67
CA SER A 48 -10.19 4.92 -15.25
C SER A 48 -8.90 4.23 -15.72
N LEU A 49 -8.72 2.95 -15.39
CA LEU A 49 -7.62 2.14 -15.90
C LEU A 49 -7.70 1.91 -17.42
N GLU A 50 -8.87 2.09 -18.03
CA GLU A 50 -9.07 2.03 -19.49
C GLU A 50 -8.70 3.34 -20.20
N THR A 51 -8.27 4.36 -19.46
CA THR A 51 -7.88 5.63 -20.07
C THR A 51 -6.64 5.39 -20.95
N PRO A 52 -6.67 5.76 -22.25
CA PRO A 52 -5.54 5.53 -23.13
C PRO A 52 -4.35 6.40 -22.71
N VAL A 53 -3.15 5.86 -22.85
CA VAL A 53 -1.88 6.51 -22.48
C VAL A 53 -1.03 6.73 -23.73
N GLY A 54 -0.67 7.99 -23.98
CA GLY A 54 0.13 8.35 -25.15
C GLY A 54 -0.71 8.56 -26.42
N GLY A 55 -0.03 8.63 -27.57
CA GLY A 55 -0.67 8.82 -28.88
C GLY A 55 -1.00 7.51 -29.62
N GLU A 56 -0.68 6.37 -29.03
CA GLU A 56 -0.98 5.06 -29.59
C GLU A 56 -2.26 4.53 -28.92
N GLU A 57 -3.27 4.20 -29.72
CA GLU A 57 -4.62 3.82 -29.25
C GLU A 57 -4.68 2.45 -28.54
N ASP A 58 -3.56 1.70 -28.53
CA ASP A 58 -3.52 0.33 -28.01
C ASP A 58 -3.04 0.21 -26.56
N SER A 59 -2.58 1.29 -25.92
CA SER A 59 -2.03 1.25 -24.54
C SER A 59 -2.97 1.92 -23.54
N SER A 60 -3.37 1.18 -22.51
CA SER A 60 -4.23 1.66 -21.42
C SER A 60 -3.42 1.97 -20.16
N LEU A 61 -3.97 2.78 -19.23
CA LEU A 61 -3.34 3.03 -17.93
C LEU A 61 -3.12 1.74 -17.13
N ALA A 62 -4.01 0.76 -17.27
CA ALA A 62 -3.88 -0.55 -16.64
C ALA A 62 -2.56 -1.25 -16.98
N ASP A 63 -2.07 -1.09 -18.21
CA ASP A 63 -0.88 -1.78 -18.71
C ASP A 63 0.43 -1.32 -18.02
N PHE A 64 0.38 -0.17 -17.32
CA PHE A 64 1.53 0.41 -16.61
C PHE A 64 1.47 0.23 -15.09
N VAL A 65 0.39 -0.37 -14.55
CA VAL A 65 0.26 -0.60 -13.11
C VAL A 65 0.95 -1.92 -12.76
N GLU A 66 2.12 -1.83 -12.13
CA GLU A 66 2.84 -3.00 -11.64
C GLU A 66 2.11 -3.66 -10.45
N ASP A 67 2.04 -4.99 -10.46
CA ASP A 67 1.56 -5.77 -9.32
C ASP A 67 2.68 -5.98 -8.30
N HIS A 68 2.58 -5.29 -7.17
CA HIS A 68 3.53 -5.44 -6.05
C HIS A 68 3.10 -6.50 -5.02
N VAL A 69 1.94 -7.12 -5.18
CA VAL A 69 1.40 -8.13 -4.26
C VAL A 69 1.85 -9.53 -4.67
N THR A 70 1.91 -9.80 -5.97
CA THR A 70 2.33 -11.11 -6.46
C THR A 70 3.84 -11.30 -6.31
N PRO A 71 4.31 -12.32 -5.57
CA PRO A 71 5.73 -12.57 -5.44
C PRO A 71 6.32 -12.97 -6.79
N VAL A 72 7.52 -12.45 -7.09
CA VAL A 72 8.26 -12.84 -8.29
C VAL A 72 8.54 -14.35 -8.29
N PRO A 73 8.57 -15.02 -9.46
CA PRO A 73 8.72 -16.48 -9.54
C PRO A 73 9.92 -17.03 -8.75
N ASP A 74 11.05 -16.32 -8.79
CA ASP A 74 12.26 -16.68 -8.04
C ASP A 74 12.05 -16.69 -6.52
N ALA A 75 11.39 -15.65 -5.99
CA ALA A 75 11.05 -15.55 -4.57
C ALA A 75 10.05 -16.64 -4.16
N ALA A 76 9.07 -16.94 -5.01
CA ALA A 76 8.10 -18.00 -4.76
C ALA A 76 8.75 -19.39 -4.69
N VAL A 77 9.67 -19.69 -5.62
CA VAL A 77 10.43 -20.96 -5.65
C VAL A 77 11.35 -21.06 -4.44
N THR A 78 12.12 -20.01 -4.14
CA THR A 78 13.01 -19.96 -2.97
C THR A 78 12.24 -20.16 -1.67
N GLY A 79 11.09 -19.51 -1.51
CA GLY A 79 10.22 -19.69 -0.34
C GLY A 79 9.65 -21.10 -0.23
N LYS A 80 9.43 -21.81 -1.34
CA LYS A 80 9.01 -23.22 -1.34
C LYS A 80 10.18 -24.14 -0.97
N MET A 81 11.37 -23.93 -1.54
CA MET A 81 12.57 -24.70 -1.23
C MET A 81 12.92 -24.61 0.26
N ARG A 82 12.92 -23.40 0.83
CA ARG A 82 13.16 -23.18 2.26
C ARG A 82 12.18 -23.94 3.16
N ARG A 83 10.89 -23.96 2.79
CA ARG A 83 9.87 -24.72 3.53
C ARG A 83 10.14 -26.22 3.50
N ASN A 84 10.57 -26.75 2.36
CA ASN A 84 10.91 -28.16 2.22
C ASN A 84 12.15 -28.52 3.05
N GLU A 85 13.18 -27.68 3.05
CA GLU A 85 14.39 -27.89 3.85
C GLU A 85 14.07 -27.91 5.36
N VAL A 86 13.23 -26.97 5.83
CA VAL A 86 12.75 -26.97 7.22
C VAL A 86 11.96 -28.25 7.52
N ALA A 87 11.09 -28.71 6.61
CA ALA A 87 10.34 -29.95 6.79
C ALA A 87 11.26 -31.18 6.91
N GLU A 88 12.29 -31.29 6.07
CA GLU A 88 13.27 -32.38 6.10
C GLU A 88 14.06 -32.38 7.42
N ILE A 89 14.50 -31.22 7.90
CA ILE A 89 15.18 -31.12 9.21
C ILE A 89 14.23 -31.53 10.34
N LEU A 90 12.98 -31.09 10.32
CA LEU A 90 11.98 -31.48 11.31
C LEU A 90 11.74 -32.99 11.34
N GLU A 91 11.92 -33.69 10.21
CA GLU A 91 11.80 -35.15 10.14
C GLU A 91 12.86 -35.89 10.97
N THR A 92 14.02 -35.27 11.19
CA THR A 92 15.10 -35.84 12.02
C THR A 92 14.81 -35.78 13.52
N LEU A 93 13.87 -34.93 13.94
CA LEU A 93 13.49 -34.75 15.34
C LEU A 93 12.49 -35.82 15.80
N SER A 94 12.44 -36.06 17.11
CA SER A 94 11.41 -36.90 17.70
C SER A 94 10.02 -36.31 17.47
N HIS A 95 8.99 -37.17 17.48
CA HIS A 95 7.60 -36.75 17.25
C HIS A 95 7.17 -35.62 18.18
N ARG A 96 7.62 -35.65 19.45
CA ARG A 96 7.29 -34.63 20.45
C ARG A 96 7.97 -33.30 20.16
N GLU A 97 9.26 -33.30 19.84
CA GLU A 97 10.02 -32.08 19.52
C GLU A 97 9.50 -31.41 18.25
N ARG A 98 9.23 -32.19 17.20
CA ARG A 98 8.61 -31.71 15.97
C ARG A 98 7.27 -31.03 16.25
N LYS A 99 6.41 -31.68 17.03
CA LYS A 99 5.06 -31.17 17.32
C LYS A 99 5.11 -29.85 18.10
N VAL A 100 6.03 -29.74 19.05
CA VAL A 100 6.27 -28.50 19.81
C VAL A 100 6.69 -27.36 18.88
N LEU A 101 7.62 -27.61 17.95
CA LEU A 101 8.09 -26.59 17.00
C LEU A 101 7.00 -26.18 15.99
N GLU A 102 6.24 -27.13 15.48
CA GLU A 102 5.12 -26.84 14.56
C GLU A 102 4.07 -25.94 15.20
N LEU A 103 3.70 -26.20 16.46
CA LEU A 103 2.73 -25.41 17.23
C LEU A 103 3.30 -24.04 17.64
N ARG A 104 4.56 -24.00 18.08
CA ARG A 104 5.20 -22.77 18.53
C ARG A 104 5.38 -21.75 17.42
N PHE A 105 5.74 -22.21 16.22
CA PHE A 105 6.05 -21.34 15.08
C PHE A 105 4.95 -21.31 14.01
N GLY A 106 3.83 -22.04 14.20
CA GLY A 106 2.73 -22.03 13.24
C GLY A 106 3.10 -22.61 11.87
N LEU A 107 4.06 -23.56 11.82
CA LEU A 107 4.68 -24.03 10.57
C LEU A 107 3.71 -24.73 9.61
N ARG A 108 2.52 -25.08 10.08
CA ARG A 108 1.41 -25.66 9.28
C ARG A 108 0.34 -24.65 8.87
N GLY A 109 0.57 -23.36 9.09
CA GLY A 109 -0.40 -22.30 8.83
C GLY A 109 -1.37 -22.03 9.98
N GLU A 110 -1.10 -22.56 11.16
CA GLU A 110 -1.79 -22.22 12.41
C GLU A 110 -1.18 -20.95 13.03
N GLU A 111 -1.92 -20.26 13.90
CA GLU A 111 -1.35 -19.17 14.69
C GLU A 111 -0.23 -19.69 15.61
N PRO A 112 0.91 -18.97 15.70
CA PRO A 112 2.00 -19.32 16.61
C PRO A 112 1.52 -19.34 18.06
N ARG A 113 1.70 -20.46 18.76
CA ARG A 113 1.34 -20.61 20.18
C ARG A 113 2.48 -20.22 21.10
N THR A 114 2.21 -19.69 22.28
CA THR A 114 3.24 -19.44 23.31
C THR A 114 3.73 -20.74 23.96
N LEU A 115 4.88 -20.71 24.66
CA LEU A 115 5.38 -21.91 25.36
C LEU A 115 4.42 -22.43 26.43
N GLU A 116 3.51 -21.59 26.93
CA GLU A 116 2.48 -21.96 27.88
C GLU A 116 1.26 -22.63 27.21
N GLU A 117 1.10 -22.46 25.90
CA GLU A 117 -0.04 -22.93 25.09
C GLU A 117 0.28 -24.16 24.21
N VAL A 118 1.54 -24.63 24.22
CA VAL A 118 2.07 -25.74 23.41
C VAL A 118 2.04 -27.07 24.17
#